data_AF-A0A6A8NK28-F1
#
_entry.id   AF-A0A6A8NK28-F1
#
_cell.length_a   1.000
_cell.length_b   1.000
_cell.length_c   1.000
_cell.angle_alpha   90.00
_cell.angle_beta   90.00
_cell.angle_gamma   90.00
#
_symmetry.space_group_name_H-M   'P 1'
#
loop_
_entity.id
_entity.type
_entity.pdbx_description
1 polymer ?
#
loop_
_entity_poly.entity_id
_entity_poly.type
_entity_poly.pdbx_seq_one_letter_code
_entity_poly.pdbx_strand_id
1 'polypeptide(L)' 'MVTLFYRRDFLFSIYTKYFTLSKLFNIQHNDELSDKEKWRAIDKVKCLPLGTTEKQAEHDQKIRDQARQEFLADLRKGF' A
#
# COMPACT_ATOMS: atom_id res chain seq x y z
N MET A 1 12.19 36.66 -12.69
CA MET A 1 12.97 35.51 -12.14
C MET A 1 12.20 34.64 -11.13
N VAL A 2 10.87 34.81 -10.93
CA VAL A 2 10.08 34.02 -9.95
C VAL A 2 9.29 32.88 -10.61
N THR A 3 8.94 33.01 -11.88
CA THR A 3 8.13 32.04 -12.65
C THR A 3 8.88 30.75 -13.01
N LEU A 4 10.21 30.80 -13.19
CA LEU A 4 11.02 29.61 -13.45
C LEU A 4 11.17 28.72 -12.21
N PHE A 5 11.14 29.30 -11.02
CA PHE A 5 11.24 28.56 -9.76
C PHE A 5 10.00 27.68 -9.54
N TYR A 6 8.81 28.28 -9.67
CA TYR A 6 7.53 27.57 -9.57
C TYR A 6 7.36 26.43 -10.59
N ARG A 7 7.78 26.65 -11.84
CA ARG A 7 7.70 25.63 -12.89
C ARG A 7 8.64 24.46 -12.59
N ARG A 8 9.82 24.71 -12.01
CA ARG A 8 10.77 23.66 -11.63
C ARG A 8 10.26 22.82 -10.46
N ASP A 9 9.67 23.45 -9.45
CA ASP A 9 9.11 22.74 -8.29
C ASP A 9 7.86 21.90 -8.67
N PHE A 10 7.03 22.42 -9.57
CA PHE A 10 5.87 21.69 -10.10
C PHE A 10 6.27 20.46 -10.92
N LEU A 11 7.22 20.62 -11.86
CA LEU A 11 7.72 19.49 -12.66
C LEU A 11 8.46 18.46 -11.79
N PHE A 12 9.17 18.91 -10.75
CA PHE A 12 9.81 18.01 -9.79
C PHE A 12 8.79 17.22 -8.96
N SER A 13 7.71 17.88 -8.51
CA SER A 13 6.59 17.21 -7.82
C SER A 13 5.90 16.17 -8.70
N ILE A 14 5.65 16.51 -9.96
CA ILE A 14 5.09 15.59 -10.95
C ILE A 14 6.03 14.40 -11.16
N TYR A 15 7.31 14.65 -11.41
CA TYR A 15 8.30 13.61 -11.69
C TYR A 15 8.46 12.64 -10.52
N THR A 16 8.56 13.17 -9.29
CA THR A 16 8.65 12.35 -8.07
C THR A 16 7.39 11.51 -7.86
N LYS A 17 6.20 12.05 -8.17
CA LYS A 17 4.94 11.31 -8.13
C LYS A 17 4.87 10.16 -9.14
N TYR A 18 5.27 10.38 -10.40
CA TYR A 18 5.30 9.31 -11.39
C TYR A 18 6.38 8.25 -11.08
N PHE A 19 7.55 8.68 -10.61
CA PHE A 19 8.64 7.79 -10.23
C PHE A 19 8.27 6.86 -9.07
N THR A 20 7.55 7.38 -8.07
CA THR A 20 7.05 6.56 -6.96
C THR A 20 5.97 5.57 -7.41
N LEU A 21 5.06 5.97 -8.30
CA LEU A 21 4.04 5.08 -8.89
C LEU A 21 4.65 3.91 -9.66
N SER A 22 5.66 4.14 -10.51
CA SER A 22 6.33 3.07 -11.26
C SER A 22 7.04 2.06 -10.33
N LYS A 23 7.66 2.54 -9.25
CA LYS A 23 8.29 1.67 -8.25
C LYS A 23 7.27 0.81 -7.49
N LEU A 24 6.16 1.41 -7.10
CA LEU A 24 5.05 0.72 -6.44
C LEU A 24 4.50 -0.41 -7.32
N PHE A 25 4.31 -0.14 -8.62
CA PHE A 25 3.83 -1.13 -9.57
C PHE A 25 4.78 -2.33 -9.69
N ASN A 26 6.09 -2.08 -9.83
CA ASN A 26 7.10 -3.15 -9.89
C ASN A 26 7.13 -4.00 -8.62
N ILE A 27 6.97 -3.40 -7.44
CA ILE A 27 6.98 -4.14 -6.17
C ILE A 27 5.73 -5.04 -6.05
N GLN A 28 4.56 -4.55 -6.48
CA GLN A 28 3.32 -5.32 -6.41
C GLN A 28 3.32 -6.53 -7.35
N HIS A 29 3.82 -6.35 -8.58
CA HIS A 29 3.83 -7.38 -9.63
C HIS A 29 5.08 -8.26 -9.60
N ASN A 30 5.97 -8.09 -8.63
CA ASN A 30 7.11 -8.98 -8.48
C ASN A 30 6.67 -10.28 -7.79
N ASP A 31 6.74 -11.39 -8.51
CA ASP A 31 6.38 -12.71 -8.00
C ASP A 31 7.49 -13.37 -7.15
N GLU A 32 8.71 -12.83 -7.16
CA GLU A 32 9.83 -13.29 -6.33
C GLU A 32 9.78 -12.75 -4.90
N LEU A 33 9.05 -11.65 -4.67
CA LEU A 33 8.91 -11.01 -3.37
C LEU A 33 7.74 -11.60 -2.59
N SER A 34 7.97 -11.99 -1.33
CA SER A 34 6.89 -12.33 -0.40
C SER A 34 6.03 -11.11 -0.07
N ASP A 35 4.75 -11.28 0.25
CA ASP A 35 3.83 -10.19 0.59
C ASP A 35 4.37 -9.26 1.69
N LYS A 36 5.06 -9.84 2.69
CA LYS A 36 5.72 -9.07 3.76
C LYS A 36 6.86 -8.20 3.25
N GLU A 37 7.62 -8.68 2.28
CA GLU A 37 8.70 -7.92 1.65
C GLU A 37 8.15 -6.83 0.74
N LYS A 38 7.04 -7.11 0.03
CA LYS A 38 6.29 -6.10 -0.72
C LYS A 38 5.82 -4.97 0.20
N TRP A 39 5.25 -5.28 1.37
CA TRP A 39 4.81 -4.26 2.34
C TRP A 39 5.97 -3.40 2.85
N ARG A 40 7.12 -4.00 3.16
CA ARG A 40 8.32 -3.26 3.58
C ARG A 40 8.88 -2.38 2.46
N ALA A 41 8.86 -2.87 1.23
CA ALA A 41 9.32 -2.10 0.08
C ALA A 41 8.37 -0.92 -0.21
N ILE A 42 7.06 -1.10 -0.04
CA ILE A 42 6.06 -0.03 -0.12
C ILE A 42 6.30 1.04 0.96
N ASP A 43 6.55 0.64 2.21
CA ASP A 43 6.86 1.57 3.31
C ASP A 43 8.10 2.41 2.98
N LYS A 44 9.16 1.79 2.45
CA LYS A 44 10.37 2.51 2.01
C LYS A 44 10.10 3.49 0.87
N VAL A 45 9.31 3.10 -0.14
CA VAL A 45 8.98 3.98 -1.27
C VAL A 45 8.13 5.19 -0.84
N LYS A 46 7.26 5.00 0.14
CA LYS A 46 6.41 6.06 0.72
C LYS A 46 7.09 6.85 1.85
N CYS A 47 8.34 6.51 2.20
CA CYS A 47 9.05 7.07 3.36
C CYS A 47 8.26 6.98 4.68
N LEU A 48 7.51 5.89 4.86
CA LEU A 48 6.77 5.60 6.08
C LEU A 48 7.65 4.78 7.05
N PRO A 49 7.41 4.86 8.37
CA PRO A 49 8.08 3.97 9.31
C PRO A 49 7.73 2.51 8.97
N LEU A 50 8.78 1.69 8.91
CA LEU A 50 8.69 0.27 8.57
C LEU A 50 7.70 -0.45 9.48
N GLY A 51 6.77 -1.19 8.88
CA GLY A 51 5.77 -1.98 9.60
C GLY A 51 4.41 -1.28 9.76
N THR A 52 4.22 -0.11 9.16
CA THR A 52 2.89 0.52 9.08
C THR A 52 1.97 -0.25 8.15
N THR A 53 2.46 -0.67 6.99
CA THR A 53 1.68 -1.48 6.05
C THR A 53 1.47 -2.92 6.56
N GLU A 54 2.43 -3.49 7.31
CA GLU A 54 2.30 -4.83 7.92
C GLU A 54 1.20 -4.86 8.99
N LYS A 55 1.13 -3.84 9.87
CA LYS A 55 0.05 -3.71 10.86
C LYS A 55 -1.31 -3.49 10.24
N GLN A 56 -1.38 -2.73 9.15
CA GLN A 56 -2.63 -2.51 8.43
C GLN A 56 -3.12 -3.81 7.78
N ALA A 57 -2.22 -4.58 7.16
CA ALA A 57 -2.56 -5.85 6.54
C ALA A 57 -3.03 -6.90 7.57
N GLU A 58 -2.40 -6.98 8.75
CA GLU A 58 -2.86 -7.83 9.84
C GLU A 58 -4.25 -7.43 10.35
N HIS A 59 -4.52 -6.13 10.47
CA HIS A 59 -5.83 -5.62 10.87
C HIS A 59 -6.90 -5.97 9.83
N ASP A 60 -6.61 -5.77 8.55
CA ASP A 60 -7.52 -6.10 7.45
C ASP A 60 -7.76 -7.61 7.37
N GLN A 61 -6.74 -8.44 7.67
CA GLN A 61 -6.88 -9.88 7.74
C GLN A 61 -7.83 -10.29 8.87
N LYS A 62 -7.69 -9.70 10.06
CA LYS A 62 -8.61 -9.94 11.18
C LYS A 62 -10.04 -9.54 10.85
N ILE A 63 -10.25 -8.41 10.17
CA ILE A 63 -11.59 -8.00 9.71
C ILE A 63 -12.17 -9.04 8.74
N ARG A 64 -11.38 -9.53 7.78
CA ARG A 64 -11.83 -10.56 6.83
C ARG A 64 -12.16 -11.88 7.52
N ASP A 65 -11.34 -12.30 8.48
CA ASP A 65 -11.55 -13.53 9.22
C ASP A 65 -12.77 -13.42 10.15
N GLN A 66 -12.97 -12.24 10.76
CA GLN A 66 -14.18 -11.93 11.53
C GLN A 66 -15.43 -11.95 10.65
N ALA A 67 -15.40 -11.30 9.48
CA ALA A 67 -16.50 -11.33 8.53
C ALA A 67 -16.79 -12.76 8.02
N ARG A 68 -15.76 -13.59 7.83
CA ARG A 68 -15.93 -15.02 7.53
C ARG A 68 -16.59 -15.77 8.68
N GLN A 69 -16.17 -15.53 9.92
CA GLN A 69 -16.77 -16.17 11.09
C GLN A 69 -18.22 -15.77 11.29
N GLU A 70 -18.54 -14.49 11.13
CA GLU A 70 -19.91 -13.98 11.19
C GLU A 70 -20.78 -14.59 10.08
N PHE A 71 -20.29 -14.62 8.84
CA PHE A 71 -20.98 -15.26 7.72
C PHE A 71 -21.21 -16.77 7.96
N LEU A 72 -20.20 -17.48 8.48
CA LEU A 72 -20.35 -18.89 8.86
C LEU A 72 -21.31 -19.09 10.03
N ALA A 73 -21.35 -18.15 10.99
CA ALA A 73 -22.28 -18.18 12.10
C ALA A 73 -23.72 -17.94 11.63
N ASP A 74 -23.95 -17.05 10.67
CA ASP A 74 -25.25 -16.80 10.05
C ASP A 74 -25.72 -18.00 9.22
N LEU A 75 -24.83 -18.61 8.42
CA LEU A 75 -25.13 -19.87 7.73
C LEU A 75 -25.48 -21.01 8.70
N ARG A 76 -24.81 -21.06 9.86
CA ARG A 76 -25.07 -22.07 10.90
C ARG A 76 -26.37 -21.81 11.67
N LYS A 77 -26.77 -20.55 11.82
CA LYS A 77 -28.04 -20.19 12.45
C LYS A 77 -29.25 -20.51 11.58
N GLY A 78 -29.04 -20.67 10.27
CA GLY A 78 -30.08 -21.08 9.33
C GLY A 78 -31.12 -19.98 9.08
N PHE A 79 -31.76 -20.07 7.93
CA PHE A 79 -33.03 -19.38 7.65
C PHE A 79 -34.07 -19.64 8.75
#